data_AF-A0A1M4S4A1-F1
#
_entry.id   AF-A0A1M4S4A1-F1
#
_cell.length_a   1.000
_cell.length_b   1.000
_cell.length_c   1.000
_cell.angle_alpha   90.00
_cell.angle_beta   90.00
_cell.angle_gamma   90.00
#
_symmetry.space_group_name_H-M   'P 1'
#
loop_
_entity.id
_entity.type
_entity.pdbx_description
1 polymer ?
#
loop_
_entity_poly.entity_id
_entity_poly.type
_entity_poly.pdbx_seq_one_letter_code
_entity_poly.pdbx_strand_id
1 'polypeptide(L)'
;MNFEKILIVLFMVFGVGLVLIGIVDILKNRSANNEELSKSDTELKYLRVQGFIDIATGALYVSLGISTYMGKFEAAYFYMLVLGIALVRKILELTIKNQIKKMKSN
;
A
#
# COMPACT_ATOMS: atom_id res chain seq x y z
N MET A 1 4.33 15.63 -24.57
CA MET A 1 3.84 14.47 -23.80
C MET A 1 2.57 14.90 -23.08
N ASN A 2 1.45 14.21 -23.28
CA ASN A 2 0.16 14.61 -22.69
C ASN A 2 0.23 14.51 -21.15
N PHE A 3 -0.26 15.54 -20.46
CA PHE A 3 -0.26 15.66 -18.99
C PHE A 3 -0.82 14.39 -18.29
N GLU A 4 -1.84 13.77 -18.87
CA GLU A 4 -2.43 12.51 -18.38
C GLU A 4 -1.42 11.36 -18.33
N LYS A 5 -0.57 11.22 -19.35
CA LYS A 5 0.43 10.16 -19.38
C LYS A 5 1.49 10.35 -18.30
N ILE A 6 1.85 11.60 -18.00
CA ILE A 6 2.75 11.92 -16.89
C ILE A 6 2.11 11.48 -15.57
N LEU A 7 0.85 11.83 -15.36
CA LEU A 7 0.14 11.51 -14.12
C LEU A 7 -0.01 9.99 -13.91
N ILE A 8 -0.36 9.25 -14.98
CA ILE A 8 -0.42 7.79 -14.95
C ILE A 8 0.94 7.19 -14.58
N VAL A 9 2.04 7.68 -15.18
CA VAL A 9 3.40 7.21 -14.85
C VAL A 9 3.77 7.51 -13.39
N LEU A 10 3.41 8.69 -12.87
CA LEU A 10 3.64 9.02 -11.47
C LEU A 10 2.94 8.04 -10.52
N PHE A 11 1.68 7.67 -10.82
CA PHE A 11 0.96 6.67 -10.03
C PHE A 11 1.56 5.26 -10.14
N MET A 12 2.09 4.87 -11.30
CA MET A 12 2.84 3.61 -11.43
C MET A 12 4.10 3.62 -10.56
N VAL A 13 4.89 4.70 -10.62
CA VAL A 13 6.11 4.84 -9.80
C VAL A 13 5.76 4.82 -8.32
N PHE A 14 4.70 5.53 -7.91
CA PHE A 14 4.19 5.47 -6.55
C PHE A 14 3.77 4.06 -6.15
N GLY A 15 3.08 3.34 -7.04
CA GLY A 15 2.68 1.95 -6.83
C GLY A 15 3.88 1.01 -6.63
N VAL A 16 4.93 1.13 -7.45
CA VAL A 16 6.18 0.39 -7.28
C VAL A 16 6.81 0.70 -5.92
N GLY A 17 6.85 1.97 -5.53
CA GLY A 17 7.36 2.39 -4.22
C GLY A 17 6.62 1.73 -3.06
N LEU A 18 5.28 1.67 -3.12
CA LEU A 18 4.47 0.99 -2.11
C LEU A 18 4.77 -0.52 -2.04
N VAL A 19 4.95 -1.19 -3.18
CA VAL A 19 5.33 -2.61 -3.20
C VAL A 19 6.66 -2.82 -2.49
N LEU A 20 7.67 -2.00 -2.79
CA LEU A 20 8.98 -2.11 -2.14
C LEU A 20 8.91 -1.86 -0.64
N ILE A 21 8.19 -0.83 -0.20
CA ILE A 21 7.97 -0.55 1.23
C ILE A 21 7.31 -1.74 1.91
N GLY A 22 6.24 -2.28 1.32
CA GLY A 22 5.53 -3.40 1.92
C GLY A 22 6.35 -4.68 1.98
N ILE A 23 7.21 -4.94 0.98
CA ILE A 23 8.19 -6.04 1.03
C ILE A 23 9.16 -5.83 2.21
N VAL A 24 9.70 -4.63 2.37
CA VAL A 24 10.62 -4.30 3.48
C VAL A 24 9.92 -4.51 4.83
N ASP A 25 8.67 -4.07 4.99
CA ASP A 25 7.91 -4.24 6.23
C ASP A 25 7.65 -5.71 6.57
N ILE A 26 7.39 -6.56 5.56
CA ILE A 26 7.23 -8.00 5.74
C ILE A 26 8.56 -8.69 6.06
N LEU A 27 9.65 -8.32 5.37
CA LEU A 27 10.99 -8.89 5.58
C LEU A 27 11.57 -8.51 6.95
N LYS A 28 11.39 -7.25 7.38
CA LYS A 28 11.82 -6.76 8.69
C LYS A 28 11.18 -7.53 9.84
N ASN A 29 9.97 -8.07 9.63
CA ASN A 29 9.26 -8.91 10.58
C ASN A 29 9.72 -10.39 10.58
N ARG A 30 10.37 -10.87 9.50
CA ARG A 30 11.02 -12.20 9.49
C ARG A 30 12.38 -12.20 10.17
N SER A 31 13.10 -11.08 10.13
CA SER A 31 14.45 -10.94 10.70
C SER A 31 14.45 -10.72 12.22
N ALA A 32 13.49 -11.28 12.95
CA ALA A 32 13.43 -11.18 14.41
C ALA A 32 14.38 -12.16 15.13
N ASN A 33 15.44 -12.62 14.45
CA ASN A 33 16.38 -13.58 15.03
C ASN A 33 17.74 -13.02 15.44
N ASN A 34 18.15 -11.82 15.03
CA ASN A 34 19.39 -11.25 15.54
C ASN A 34 19.29 -9.73 15.64
N GLU A 35 19.34 -9.28 16.88
CA GLU A 35 19.74 -7.95 17.35
C GLU A 35 18.79 -6.78 17.04
N GLU A 36 18.33 -6.17 18.14
CA GLU A 36 17.64 -4.87 18.29
C GLU A 36 16.10 -4.83 18.39
N LEU A 37 15.67 -4.79 19.67
CA LEU A 37 14.85 -3.74 20.29
C LEU A 37 13.30 -3.77 20.20
N SER A 38 12.71 -4.01 21.37
CA SER A 38 11.58 -3.29 22.00
C SER A 38 10.18 -3.26 21.36
N LYS A 39 9.92 -3.89 20.22
CA LYS A 39 8.58 -3.87 19.61
C LYS A 39 7.67 -4.94 20.24
N SER A 40 6.52 -4.52 20.77
CA SER A 40 5.48 -5.46 21.22
C SER A 40 4.99 -6.31 20.03
N ASP A 41 4.60 -7.58 20.26
CA ASP A 41 4.03 -8.47 19.24
C ASP A 41 2.93 -7.82 18.39
N THR A 42 2.15 -6.92 18.99
CA THR A 42 1.09 -6.15 18.34
C THR A 42 1.63 -5.21 17.25
N GLU A 43 2.81 -4.62 17.47
CA GLU A 43 3.47 -3.73 16.52
C GLU A 43 4.09 -4.49 15.33
N LEU A 44 4.67 -5.67 15.59
CA LEU A 44 5.16 -6.56 14.53
C LEU A 44 4.01 -7.09 13.66
N LYS A 45 2.88 -7.48 14.28
CA LYS A 45 1.66 -7.87 13.54
C LYS A 45 1.12 -6.71 12.71
N TYR A 46 1.10 -5.49 13.25
CA TYR A 46 0.69 -4.29 12.52
C TYR A 46 1.55 -4.06 11.28
N LEU A 47 2.88 -4.06 11.42
CA LEU A 47 3.80 -3.88 10.29
C LEU A 47 3.59 -4.93 9.20
N ARG A 48 3.27 -6.18 9.57
CA ARG A 48 2.95 -7.22 8.58
C ARG A 48 1.71 -6.89 7.76
N VAL A 49 0.63 -6.53 8.45
CA VAL A 49 -0.66 -6.22 7.81
C VAL A 49 -0.52 -4.97 6.95
N GLN A 50 0.17 -3.95 7.47
CA GLN A 50 0.51 -2.73 6.74
C GLN A 50 1.29 -3.06 5.47
N GLY A 51 2.34 -3.89 5.57
CA GLY A 51 3.13 -4.30 4.42
C GLY A 51 2.32 -5.04 3.35
N PHE A 52 1.38 -5.92 3.73
CA PHE A 52 0.48 -6.55 2.76
C PHE A 52 -0.46 -5.54 2.08
N ILE A 53 -0.99 -4.57 2.83
CA ILE A 53 -1.84 -3.50 2.27
C ILE A 53 -1.03 -2.66 1.28
N ASP A 54 0.22 -2.34 1.60
CA ASP A 54 1.11 -1.57 0.75
C ASP A 54 1.43 -2.31 -0.55
N ILE A 55 1.74 -3.60 -0.49
CA ILE A 55 1.95 -4.44 -1.68
C ILE A 55 0.69 -4.49 -2.54
N ALA A 56 -0.48 -4.79 -1.95
CA ALA A 56 -1.73 -4.90 -2.70
C ALA A 56 -2.12 -3.57 -3.36
N THR A 57 -2.04 -2.46 -2.62
CA THR A 57 -2.31 -1.12 -3.15
C THR A 57 -1.35 -0.79 -4.29
N GLY A 58 -0.06 -1.04 -4.08
CA GLY A 58 0.97 -0.74 -5.07
C GLY A 58 0.81 -1.54 -6.36
N ALA A 59 0.53 -2.84 -6.25
CA ALA A 59 0.26 -3.71 -7.38
C ALA A 59 -0.98 -3.26 -8.18
N LEU A 60 -2.03 -2.78 -7.50
CA LEU A 60 -3.22 -2.24 -8.16
C LEU A 60 -2.90 -0.96 -8.94
N TYR A 61 -2.16 -0.01 -8.36
CA TYR A 61 -1.76 1.21 -9.08
C TYR A 61 -0.88 0.91 -10.30
N VAL A 62 0.07 -0.02 -10.18
CA VAL A 62 0.92 -0.43 -11.30
C VAL A 62 0.07 -1.09 -12.40
N SER A 63 -0.81 -2.02 -12.04
CA SER A 63 -1.63 -2.75 -13.02
C SER A 63 -2.61 -1.83 -13.76
N LEU A 64 -3.26 -0.92 -13.03
CA LEU A 64 -4.15 0.09 -13.60
C LEU A 64 -3.37 1.10 -14.46
N GLY A 65 -2.21 1.55 -13.98
CA GLY A 65 -1.38 2.49 -14.71
C GLY A 65 -0.87 1.92 -16.03
N ILE A 66 -0.39 0.67 -16.04
CA ILE A 66 0.04 -0.01 -17.27
C ILE A 66 -1.14 -0.16 -18.24
N SER A 67 -2.30 -0.61 -17.76
CA SER A 67 -3.48 -0.82 -18.60
C SER A 67 -3.95 0.48 -19.25
N THR A 68 -3.95 1.57 -18.49
CA THR A 68 -4.33 2.91 -18.98
C THR A 68 -3.27 3.47 -19.94
N TYR A 69 -1.98 3.30 -19.62
CA TYR A 69 -0.88 3.75 -20.49
C TYR A 69 -0.88 3.03 -21.85
N MET A 70 -1.21 1.74 -21.87
CA MET A 70 -1.37 0.95 -23.10
C MET A 70 -2.65 1.29 -23.90
N GLY A 71 -3.50 2.20 -23.41
CA GLY A 71 -4.76 2.57 -24.06
C GLY A 71 -5.85 1.50 -23.95
N LYS A 72 -5.72 0.52 -23.04
CA LYS A 72 -6.74 -0.51 -22.80
C LYS A 72 -7.84 -0.05 -21.84
N PHE A 73 -7.69 1.15 -21.26
CA PHE A 73 -8.54 1.67 -20.21
C PHE A 73 -8.61 3.20 -20.32
N GLU A 74 -9.79 3.80 -20.16
CA GLU A 74 -9.92 5.25 -20.25
C GLU A 74 -9.32 5.95 -19.03
N ALA A 75 -8.68 7.09 -19.26
CA ALA A 75 -8.04 7.88 -18.19
C ALA A 75 -9.06 8.37 -17.13
N ALA A 76 -10.30 8.64 -17.53
CA ALA A 76 -11.36 9.04 -16.59
C ALA A 76 -11.64 7.97 -15.52
N TYR A 77 -11.77 6.71 -15.94
CA TYR A 77 -11.96 5.60 -15.00
C TYR A 77 -10.70 5.33 -14.16
N PHE A 78 -9.50 5.56 -14.72
CA PHE A 78 -8.25 5.43 -13.98
C PHE A 78 -8.23 6.32 -12.74
N TYR A 79 -8.58 7.60 -12.88
CA TYR A 79 -8.59 8.53 -11.73
C TYR A 79 -9.63 8.14 -10.67
N MET A 80 -10.83 7.73 -11.11
CA MET A 80 -11.87 7.26 -10.19
C MET A 80 -11.44 6.01 -9.41
N LEU A 81 -10.78 5.05 -10.07
CA LEU A 81 -10.27 3.85 -9.43
C LEU A 81 -9.10 4.15 -8.49
N VAL A 82 -8.19 5.05 -8.87
CA VAL A 82 -7.09 5.49 -8.00
C VAL A 82 -7.64 6.10 -6.71
N LEU A 83 -8.64 6.99 -6.81
CA LEU A 83 -9.31 7.57 -5.65
C LEU A 83 -10.02 6.50 -4.80
N GLY A 84 -10.70 5.55 -5.45
CA GLY A 84 -11.36 4.42 -4.77
C GLY A 84 -10.37 3.56 -3.99
N ILE A 85 -9.23 3.21 -4.59
CA ILE A 85 -8.16 2.44 -3.94
C ILE A 85 -7.58 3.23 -2.75
N ALA A 86 -7.33 4.53 -2.92
CA ALA A 86 -6.83 5.38 -1.84
C ALA A 86 -7.82 5.44 -0.66
N LEU A 87 -9.13 5.53 -0.93
CA LEU A 87 -10.18 5.52 0.08
C LEU A 87 -10.24 4.18 0.82
N VAL A 88 -10.23 3.06 0.10
CA VAL A 88 -10.23 1.71 0.70
C VAL A 88 -9.01 1.51 1.59
N ARG A 89 -7.82 1.89 1.10
CA ARG A 89 -6.58 1.88 1.89
C ARG A 89 -6.75 2.69 3.18
N LYS A 90 -7.36 3.88 3.10
CA LYS A 90 -7.57 4.73 4.28
C LYS A 90 -8.51 4.08 5.30
N ILE A 91 -9.58 3.45 4.83
CA ILE A 91 -10.54 2.73 5.68
C ILE A 91 -9.86 1.55 6.39
N LEU A 92 -9.03 0.79 5.67
CA LEU A 92 -8.26 -0.31 6.25
C LEU A 92 -7.29 0.18 7.33
N GLU A 93 -6.56 1.26 7.07
CA GLU A 93 -5.64 1.88 8.04
C GLU A 93 -6.38 2.28 9.34
N LEU A 94 -7.53 2.95 9.21
CA LEU A 94 -8.35 3.36 10.35
C LEU A 94 -8.90 2.15 11.12
N THR A 95 -9.39 1.14 10.40
CA THR A 95 -9.90 -0.09 11.00
C THR A 95 -8.83 -0.79 11.82
N ILE A 96 -7.63 -0.96 11.27
CA ILE A 96 -6.52 -1.63 11.93
C ILE A 96 -6.06 -0.84 13.16
N LYS A 97 -5.91 0.49 13.04
CA LYS A 97 -5.56 1.37 14.17
C LYS A 97 -6.58 1.27 15.31
N ASN A 98 -7.87 1.25 14.98
CA ASN A 98 -8.93 1.09 15.97
C ASN A 98 -8.89 -0.27 16.66
N GLN A 99 -8.63 -1.36 15.92
CA GLN A 99 -8.49 -2.70 16.49
C GLN A 99 -7.29 -2.78 17.44
N ILE A 100 -6.15 -2.21 17.07
CA ILE A 100 -4.95 -2.17 17.94
C ILE A 100 -5.22 -1.36 19.20
N LYS A 101 -5.91 -0.22 19.09
CA LYS A 101 -6.28 0.59 20.25
C LYS A 101 -7.17 -0.19 21.22
N LYS A 102 -8.14 -0.97 20.71
CA LYS A 102 -8.98 -1.84 21.54
C LYS A 102 -8.16 -2.90 22.28
N MET A 103 -7.19 -3.53 21.62
CA MET A 103 -6.33 -4.55 22.23
C MET A 103 -5.41 -4.00 23.33
N LYS A 104 -5.02 -2.72 23.28
CA LYS A 104 -4.20 -2.08 24.33
C LYS A 104 -5.01 -1.60 25.54
N SER A 105 -6.34 -1.54 25.43
CA SER A 105 -7.23 -1.01 26.46
C SER A 105 -7.88 -2.09 27.33
N ASN A 106 -7.71 -3.38 26.97
CA ASN A 106 -8.10 -4.55 27.76
C ASN A 106 -6.86 -5.15 28.43
#